data_AF-A0A2V7IIR0-F1
#
_entry.id   AF-A0A2V7IIR0-F1
#
_cell.length_a   1.000
_cell.length_b   1.000
_cell.length_c   1.000
_cell.angle_alpha   90.00
_cell.angle_beta   90.00
_cell.angle_gamma   90.00
#
_symmetry.space_group_name_H-M   'P 1'
#
loop_
_entity.id
_entity.type
_entity.pdbx_description
1 polymer ?
#
loop_
_entity_poly.entity_id
_entity_poly.type
_entity_poly.pdbx_seq_one_letter_code
_entity_poly.pdbx_strand_id
1 'polypeptide(L)'
;MLTLMTWSVVSVPGLAFGAEGGTGGWVGPFAVIAAGIGMGIASGLCGLGQGRATAGAVDAIARQPGAAARIQTAMIIGLALIESLALYVFVIAAILLFVQPVK
;
A
#
# COMPACT_ATOMS: atom_id res chain seq x y z
N MET A 1 5.24 -4.44 -10.76
CA MET A 1 4.64 -3.60 -9.70
C MET A 1 5.68 -3.20 -8.65
N LEU A 2 6.40 -4.13 -8.03
CA LEU A 2 7.53 -3.81 -7.13
C LEU A 2 8.66 -3.03 -7.82
N THR A 3 8.98 -3.40 -9.07
CA THR A 3 9.95 -2.67 -9.92
C THR A 3 9.46 -1.29 -10.39
N LEU A 4 8.15 -1.04 -10.37
CA LEU A 4 7.58 0.28 -10.69
C LEU A 4 7.52 1.17 -9.44
N MET A 5 7.30 0.58 -8.26
CA MET A 5 7.32 1.27 -6.97
C MET A 5 8.72 1.73 -6.57
N THR A 6 9.76 0.95 -6.88
CA THR A 6 11.16 1.36 -6.61
C THR A 6 11.60 2.54 -7.49
N TRP A 7 11.13 2.62 -8.73
CA TRP A 7 11.43 3.73 -9.64
C TRP A 7 10.63 5.01 -9.34
N SER A 8 9.42 4.89 -8.78
CA SER A 8 8.64 6.05 -8.34
C SER A 8 9.24 6.69 -7.09
N VAL A 9 9.79 5.92 -6.15
CA VAL A 9 10.50 6.47 -4.98
C VAL A 9 11.77 7.24 -5.38
N VAL A 10 12.45 6.83 -6.45
CA VAL A 10 13.69 7.49 -6.94
C VAL A 10 13.42 8.71 -7.83
N SER A 11 12.23 8.83 -8.43
CA SER A 11 11.87 9.94 -9.34
C SER A 11 11.13 11.12 -8.68
N VAL A 12 10.64 10.94 -7.45
CA VAL A 12 9.99 12.00 -6.65
C VAL A 12 10.92 13.10 -6.08
N PRO A 13 12.27 12.96 -5.98
CA PRO A 13 13.11 14.07 -5.50
C PRO A 13 13.04 15.33 -6.38
N GLY A 14 12.68 15.19 -7.66
CA GLY A 14 12.61 16.32 -8.61
C GLY A 14 11.36 17.21 -8.46
N LEU A 15 10.30 16.74 -7.82
CA LEU A 15 9.05 17.51 -7.62
C LEU A 15 9.02 18.28 -6.28
N ALA A 16 10.04 18.10 -5.42
CA ALA A 16 10.14 18.79 -4.14
C ALA A 16 10.85 20.15 -4.21
N PHE A 17 11.47 20.51 -5.35
CA PHE A 17 12.17 21.78 -5.54
C PHE A 17 11.36 22.79 -6.37
N GLY A 18 10.13 23.12 -5.94
CA GLY A 18 9.34 24.08 -6.71
C GLY A 18 8.02 24.59 -6.11
N ALA A 19 7.80 24.48 -4.80
CA ALA A 19 6.64 25.09 -4.15
C ALA A 19 7.07 26.18 -3.18
N GLU A 20 7.37 27.36 -3.72
CA GLU A 20 7.45 28.59 -2.95
C GLU A 20 6.01 29.03 -2.63
N GLY A 21 5.58 28.84 -1.37
CA GLY A 21 4.23 29.22 -0.96
C GLY A 21 3.89 28.92 0.50
N GLY A 22 4.37 29.77 1.42
CA GLY A 22 3.66 30.07 2.68
C GLY A 22 4.05 29.32 3.96
N THR A 23 4.65 30.08 4.89
CA THR A 23 4.74 29.88 6.36
C THR A 23 5.27 28.54 6.89
N GLY A 24 6.60 28.44 7.06
CA GLY A 24 7.28 28.15 8.35
C GLY A 24 6.88 26.97 9.24
N GLY A 25 6.06 26.02 8.80
CA GLY A 25 5.66 24.86 9.57
C GLY A 25 6.41 23.60 9.14
N TRP A 26 7.16 22.99 10.05
CA TRP A 26 7.85 21.71 9.80
C TRP A 26 6.90 20.56 9.40
N VAL A 27 5.59 20.72 9.56
CA VAL A 27 4.55 19.70 9.37
C VAL A 27 4.41 19.24 7.91
N GLY A 28 4.53 20.14 6.93
CA GLY A 28 4.36 19.81 5.51
C GLY A 28 5.37 18.77 4.99
N PRO A 29 6.68 19.01 5.12
CA PRO A 29 7.71 18.04 4.73
C PRO A 29 7.59 16.69 5.46
N PHE A 30 7.28 16.71 6.77
CA PHE A 30 7.09 15.47 7.53
C PHE A 30 5.84 14.70 7.11
N ALA A 31 4.77 15.36 6.68
CA ALA A 31 3.56 14.71 6.19
C ALA A 31 3.82 13.92 4.90
N VAL A 32 4.62 14.45 3.97
CA VAL A 32 5.00 13.76 2.73
C VAL A 32 5.85 12.52 3.03
N ILE A 33 6.84 12.66 3.92
CA ILE A 33 7.69 11.54 4.33
C ILE A 33 6.86 10.46 5.05
N ALA A 34 5.98 10.86 5.96
CA ALA A 34 5.11 9.94 6.70
C ALA A 34 4.16 9.17 5.76
N ALA A 35 3.56 9.85 4.78
CA ALA A 35 2.71 9.24 3.77
C ALA A 35 3.48 8.22 2.91
N GLY A 36 4.68 8.59 2.42
CA GLY A 36 5.51 7.71 1.60
C GLY A 36 6.01 6.47 2.35
N ILE A 37 6.56 6.66 3.55
CA ILE A 37 7.04 5.55 4.39
C ILE A 37 5.89 4.65 4.82
N GLY A 38 4.77 5.25 5.28
CA GLY A 38 3.59 4.51 5.70
C GLY A 38 3.07 3.60 4.58
N MET A 39 2.93 4.14 3.37
CA MET A 39 2.51 3.36 2.20
C MET A 39 3.52 2.28 1.81
N GLY A 40 4.82 2.57 1.88
CA GLY A 40 5.88 1.60 1.58
C GLY A 40 5.83 0.38 2.51
N ILE A 41 5.66 0.62 3.81
CA ILE A 41 5.56 -0.45 4.81
C ILE A 41 4.25 -1.24 4.63
N ALA A 42 3.12 -0.54 4.51
CA ALA A 42 1.80 -1.17 4.38
C ALA A 42 1.71 -2.08 3.15
N SER A 43 2.15 -1.57 1.99
CA SER A 43 2.15 -2.33 0.74
C SER A 43 3.12 -3.52 0.78
N GLY A 44 4.29 -3.37 1.39
CA GLY A 44 5.24 -4.47 1.58
C GLY A 44 4.67 -5.61 2.44
N LEU A 45 4.06 -5.27 3.58
CA LEU A 45 3.47 -6.28 4.48
C LEU A 45 2.24 -6.95 3.86
N CYS A 46 1.39 -6.19 3.18
CA CYS A 46 0.24 -6.76 2.46
C CYS A 46 0.70 -7.71 1.35
N GLY A 47 1.70 -7.33 0.56
CA GLY A 47 2.27 -8.19 -0.48
C GLY A 47 2.81 -9.51 0.06
N LEU A 48 3.47 -9.50 1.22
CA LEU A 48 3.92 -10.73 1.89
C LEU A 48 2.75 -11.61 2.33
N GLY A 49 1.69 -11.02 2.90
CA GLY A 49 0.49 -11.73 3.31
C GLY A 49 -0.25 -12.36 2.11
N GLN A 50 -0.43 -11.60 1.04
CA GLN A 50 -1.09 -12.05 -0.18
C GLN A 50 -0.32 -13.16 -0.88
N GLY A 51 1.01 -13.05 -0.96
CA GLY A 51 1.87 -14.08 -1.53
C GLY A 51 1.72 -15.42 -0.80
N ARG A 52 1.72 -15.39 0.54
CA ARG A 52 1.52 -16.60 1.35
C ARG A 52 0.12 -17.18 1.21
N ALA A 53 -0.92 -16.35 1.24
CA ALA A 53 -2.31 -16.79 1.07
C ALA A 53 -2.53 -17.44 -0.31
N THR A 54 -1.96 -16.83 -1.35
CA THR A 54 -2.06 -17.34 -2.73
C THR A 54 -1.30 -18.66 -2.90
N ALA A 55 -0.07 -18.76 -2.37
CA ALA A 55 0.70 -20.01 -2.41
C ALA A 55 -0.04 -21.15 -1.72
N GLY A 56 -0.58 -20.91 -0.51
CA GLY A 56 -1.37 -21.90 0.22
C GLY A 56 -2.64 -22.32 -0.51
N ALA A 57 -3.31 -21.39 -1.20
CA ALA A 57 -4.48 -21.68 -2.02
C ALA A 57 -4.13 -22.57 -3.23
N VAL A 58 -3.03 -22.27 -3.93
CA VAL A 58 -2.57 -23.08 -5.08
C VAL A 58 -2.20 -24.49 -4.64
N ASP A 59 -1.47 -24.66 -3.54
CA ASP A 59 -1.13 -25.98 -3.01
C ASP A 59 -2.39 -26.78 -2.61
N ALA A 60 -3.37 -26.12 -2.00
CA ALA A 60 -4.64 -26.75 -1.64
C ALA A 60 -5.44 -27.19 -2.88
N ILE A 61 -5.47 -26.36 -3.93
CA ILE A 61 -6.11 -26.68 -5.21
C ILE A 61 -5.41 -27.87 -5.89
N ALA A 62 -4.07 -27.91 -5.87
CA ALA A 62 -3.30 -29.01 -6.45
C ALA A 62 -3.60 -30.35 -5.77
N ARG A 63 -3.78 -30.36 -4.44
CA ARG A 63 -4.12 -31.57 -3.67
C ARG A 63 -5.59 -31.97 -3.81
N GLN A 64 -6.49 -31.00 -4.00
CA GLN A 64 -7.92 -31.24 -4.07
C GLN A 64 -8.60 -30.39 -5.14
N PRO A 65 -8.44 -30.75 -6.44
CA PRO A 65 -8.94 -29.94 -7.55
C PRO A 65 -10.47 -29.82 -7.57
N GLY A 66 -11.20 -30.81 -7.06
CA GLY A 66 -12.66 -30.77 -6.94
C GLY A 66 -13.20 -29.69 -6.00
N ALA A 67 -12.36 -29.13 -5.13
CA ALA A 67 -12.73 -28.05 -4.21
C ALA A 67 -12.24 -26.66 -4.67
N ALA A 68 -11.70 -26.54 -5.88
CA ALA A 68 -10.98 -25.34 -6.33
C ALA A 68 -11.80 -24.06 -6.21
N ALA A 69 -13.07 -24.08 -6.63
CA ALA A 69 -13.94 -22.90 -6.54
C ALA A 69 -14.12 -22.41 -5.09
N ARG A 70 -14.31 -23.33 -4.13
CA ARG A 70 -14.46 -22.97 -2.72
C ARG A 70 -13.17 -22.42 -2.13
N ILE A 71 -12.02 -22.98 -2.52
CA ILE A 71 -10.70 -22.49 -2.10
C ILE A 71 -10.45 -21.09 -2.66
N GLN A 72 -10.77 -20.84 -3.94
CA GLN A 72 -10.64 -19.51 -4.54
C GLN A 72 -11.53 -18.48 -3.85
N THR A 73 -12.78 -18.81 -3.51
CA THR A 73 -13.65 -17.90 -2.75
C THR A 73 -13.05 -17.54 -1.39
N ALA A 74 -12.58 -18.53 -0.63
CA ALA A 74 -11.92 -18.30 0.66
C ALA A 74 -10.65 -17.45 0.51
N MET A 75 -9.85 -17.73 -0.53
CA MET A 75 -8.65 -16.96 -0.86
C MET A 75 -8.99 -15.50 -1.16
N ILE A 76 -9.95 -15.23 -2.05
CA ILE A 76 -10.34 -13.87 -2.45
C ILE A 76 -10.84 -13.07 -1.24
N ILE A 77 -11.66 -13.71 -0.38
CA ILE A 77 -12.08 -13.08 0.88
C ILE A 77 -10.85 -12.73 1.71
N GLY A 78 -9.96 -13.69 1.97
CA GLY A 78 -8.73 -13.43 2.73
C GLY A 78 -7.86 -12.32 2.14
N LEU A 79 -7.69 -12.28 0.82
CA LEU A 79 -6.95 -11.23 0.11
C LEU A 79 -7.63 -9.86 0.25
N ALA A 80 -8.96 -9.80 0.18
CA ALA A 80 -9.70 -8.55 0.37
C ALA A 80 -9.54 -8.00 1.80
N LEU A 81 -9.52 -8.88 2.81
CA LEU A 81 -9.26 -8.46 4.20
C LEU A 81 -7.83 -7.94 4.36
N ILE A 82 -6.83 -8.58 3.74
CA ILE A 82 -5.45 -8.09 3.76
C ILE A 82 -5.35 -6.72 3.08
N GLU A 83 -5.98 -6.55 1.92
CA GLU A 83 -5.96 -5.27 1.20
C GLU A 83 -6.64 -4.12 1.93
N SER A 84 -7.67 -4.40 2.74
CA SER A 84 -8.33 -3.35 3.52
C SER A 84 -7.36 -2.59 4.45
N LEU A 85 -6.31 -3.26 4.92
CA LEU A 85 -5.25 -2.65 5.73
C LEU A 85 -4.43 -1.64 4.92
N ALA A 86 -4.07 -1.98 3.68
CA ALA A 86 -3.36 -1.07 2.78
C ALA A 86 -4.25 0.13 2.42
N LEU A 87 -5.54 -0.09 2.19
CA LEU A 87 -6.48 0.99 1.89
C LEU A 87 -6.65 1.96 3.07
N TYR A 88 -6.63 1.50 4.32
CA TYR A 88 -6.66 2.41 5.47
C TYR A 88 -5.45 3.34 5.51
N VAL A 89 -4.25 2.81 5.26
CA VAL A 89 -3.03 3.63 5.20
C VAL A 89 -3.06 4.59 4.01
N PHE A 90 -3.60 4.15 2.87
CA PHE A 90 -3.81 5.00 1.70
C PHE A 90 -4.75 6.17 1.99
N VAL A 91 -5.87 5.91 2.66
CA VAL A 91 -6.82 6.98 3.04
C VAL A 91 -6.17 8.01 3.96
N ILE A 92 -5.40 7.55 4.96
CA ILE A 92 -4.68 8.47 5.86
C ILE A 92 -3.65 9.29 5.08
N ALA A 93 -2.86 8.65 4.21
CA ALA A 93 -1.90 9.34 3.35
C ALA A 93 -2.57 10.37 2.43
N ALA A 94 -3.73 10.04 1.84
CA ALA A 94 -4.48 10.96 1.00
C ALA A 94 -5.00 12.17 1.80
N ILE A 95 -5.48 11.97 3.02
CA ILE A 95 -5.92 13.08 3.90
C ILE A 95 -4.73 13.99 4.23
N LEU A 96 -3.57 13.42 4.59
CA LEU A 96 -2.38 14.19 4.93
C LEU A 96 -1.88 15.04 3.76
N LEU A 97 -1.93 14.51 2.53
CA LEU A 97 -1.41 15.18 1.34
C LEU A 97 -2.39 16.17 0.72
N PHE A 98 -3.68 15.84 0.65
CA PHE A 98 -4.65 16.62 -0.12
C PHE A 98 -5.60 17.47 0.73
N VAL A 99 -5.87 17.06 1.97
CA VAL A 99 -6.81 17.78 2.85
C VAL A 99 -6.06 18.68 3.83
N GLN A 100 -4.80 18.37 4.16
CA GLN A 100 -3.93 19.09 5.10
C GLN A 100 -4.70 19.54 6.37
N PRO A 101 -5.07 18.60 7.25
CA PRO A 101 -5.85 18.92 8.44
C PRO A 101 -5.08 19.78 9.46
N VAL A 102 -3.76 19.85 9.34
CA VAL A 102 -2.88 20.64 10.21
C VAL A 102 -2.29 21.77 9.37
N LYS A 103 -2.85 22.97 9.54
CA LYS A 103 -2.27 24.23 9.04
C LYS A 103 -1.28 24.78 10.05
#